data_AF-A0A934Y0A6-F1
#
_entry.id   AF-A0A934Y0A6-F1
#
_cell.length_a   1.000
_cell.length_b   1.000
_cell.length_c   1.000
_cell.angle_alpha   90.00
_cell.angle_beta   90.00
_cell.angle_gamma   90.00
#
_symmetry.space_group_name_H-M   'P 1'
#
loop_
_entity.id
_entity.type
_entity.pdbx_description
1 polymer ?
#
loop_
_entity_poly.entity_id
_entity_poly.type
_entity_poly.pdbx_seq_one_letter_code
_entity_poly.pdbx_strand_id
1 'polypeptide(L)'
;MDITYSFVLRICWFLLAISAALASQAASLTIPVTHPRLWFADAARLQQAQTYLQTHPINPAGGDIQYERALRGVLANNVGDCDAAADYLVGWLVENNGNRRDALRQQGEELLVIYDWCHDRLSAGEISTLVVRWNSYMDTEIADDFANQNSEANNYFSGRMRNELLWGITSFHENPRAQEFIDHALDIRLGTWFQSWYQDFGRGGVFPEGGDYGVVSLSYPLIPFVSAGDFGYDAFAQTPYFREAIYAALYGTTPGPTTLNTGFSGGYLLFPFNDDENLHGGGVINARS
;
A
#
# COMPACT_ATOMS: atom_id res chain seq x y z
N MET A 1 49.70 13.76 -43.76
CA MET A 1 49.32 12.57 -42.99
C MET A 1 48.97 13.06 -41.60
N ASP A 2 47.75 13.57 -41.43
CA ASP A 2 47.30 14.21 -40.18
C ASP A 2 46.58 13.19 -39.30
N ILE A 3 47.30 12.72 -38.28
CA ILE A 3 46.84 11.71 -37.32
C ILE A 3 45.96 12.34 -36.21
N THR A 4 45.84 13.68 -36.19
CA THR A 4 45.15 14.45 -35.14
C THR A 4 43.63 14.55 -35.33
N TYR A 5 43.10 14.40 -36.55
CA TYR A 5 41.65 14.50 -36.80
C TYR A 5 40.86 13.22 -36.51
N SER A 6 41.53 12.07 -36.35
CA SER A 6 40.87 10.76 -36.15
C SER A 6 40.55 10.44 -34.69
N PHE A 7 41.23 11.08 -33.73
CA PHE A 7 41.02 10.81 -32.30
C PHE A 7 39.87 11.60 -31.68
N VAL A 8 39.62 12.84 -32.15
CA VAL A 8 38.57 13.70 -31.56
C VAL A 8 37.18 13.21 -31.94
N LEU A 9 37.00 12.68 -33.16
CA LEU A 9 35.69 12.20 -33.62
C LEU A 9 35.27 10.87 -32.95
N ARG A 10 36.22 10.06 -32.45
CA ARG A 10 35.91 8.78 -31.79
C ARG A 10 35.57 8.94 -30.30
N ILE A 11 36.02 10.01 -29.66
CA ILE A 11 35.66 10.33 -28.27
C ILE A 11 34.23 10.89 -28.19
N CYS A 12 33.76 11.61 -29.21
CA CYS A 12 32.38 12.09 -29.25
C CYS A 12 31.34 10.96 -29.41
N TRP A 13 31.70 9.83 -30.04
CA TRP A 13 30.79 8.66 -30.14
C TRP A 13 30.84 7.75 -28.92
N PHE A 14 31.92 7.76 -28.13
CA PHE A 14 31.98 7.04 -26.86
C PHE A 14 31.35 7.82 -25.69
N LEU A 15 31.32 9.15 -25.75
CA LEU A 15 30.64 9.98 -24.74
C LEU A 15 29.13 10.17 -25.01
N LEU A 16 28.64 9.93 -26.23
CA LEU A 16 27.19 9.88 -26.52
C LEU A 16 26.53 8.53 -26.21
N ALA A 17 27.32 7.50 -25.87
CA ALA A 17 26.83 6.15 -25.57
C ALA A 17 26.79 5.82 -24.07
N ILE A 18 27.12 6.79 -23.20
CA ILE A 18 26.97 6.68 -21.73
C ILE A 18 26.01 7.77 -21.24
N SER A 19 24.91 7.91 -21.97
CA SER A 19 23.69 8.54 -21.50
C SER A 19 22.55 7.67 -21.98
N ALA A 20 22.64 6.37 -21.70
CA ALA A 20 21.42 5.63 -21.43
C ALA A 20 20.86 6.31 -20.19
N ALA A 21 19.94 7.26 -20.40
CA ALA A 21 18.91 7.46 -19.42
C ALA A 21 18.44 6.06 -19.07
N LEU A 22 18.63 5.65 -17.82
CA LEU A 22 17.76 4.66 -17.23
C LEU A 22 16.38 5.31 -17.36
N ALA A 23 15.73 5.12 -18.51
CA ALA A 23 14.31 5.17 -18.57
C ALA A 23 13.93 4.13 -17.52
N SER A 24 13.50 4.60 -16.35
CA SER A 24 12.77 3.77 -15.41
C SER A 24 11.69 3.14 -16.27
N GLN A 25 11.86 1.84 -16.53
CA GLN A 25 10.84 1.09 -17.22
C GLN A 25 9.70 1.02 -16.21
N ALA A 26 8.50 1.43 -16.64
CA ALA A 26 7.33 1.39 -15.80
C ALA A 26 7.18 0.01 -15.16
N ALA A 27 6.71 -0.04 -13.91
CA ALA A 27 6.57 -1.28 -13.17
C ALA A 27 5.68 -2.26 -13.94
N SER A 28 6.29 -3.32 -14.47
CA SER A 28 5.59 -4.35 -15.22
C SER A 28 5.30 -5.56 -14.33
N LEU A 29 4.05 -5.69 -13.89
CA LEU A 29 3.57 -6.81 -13.09
C LEU A 29 2.97 -7.90 -14.01
N THR A 30 3.29 -9.16 -13.75
CA THR A 30 2.66 -10.30 -14.46
C THR A 30 1.43 -10.78 -13.71
N ILE A 31 0.32 -10.06 -13.84
CA ILE A 31 -0.92 -10.31 -13.07
C ILE A 31 -1.81 -11.33 -13.82
N PRO A 32 -2.23 -12.44 -13.19
CA PRO A 32 -3.09 -13.45 -13.83
C PRO A 32 -4.56 -12.98 -13.93
N VAL A 33 -5.30 -13.58 -14.85
CA VAL A 33 -6.75 -13.33 -15.02
C VAL A 33 -7.55 -13.85 -13.82
N THR A 34 -7.08 -14.90 -13.16
CA THR A 34 -7.79 -15.52 -12.02
C THR A 34 -7.59 -14.73 -10.74
N HIS A 35 -8.65 -14.67 -9.92
CA HIS A 35 -8.62 -14.20 -8.54
C HIS A 35 -8.46 -15.38 -7.56
N PRO A 36 -7.97 -15.15 -6.33
CA PRO A 36 -7.51 -13.87 -5.77
C PRO A 36 -6.13 -13.44 -6.29
N ARG A 37 -5.91 -12.13 -6.42
CA ARG A 37 -4.65 -11.48 -6.82
C ARG A 37 -3.98 -10.75 -5.64
N LEU A 38 -4.74 -10.41 -4.60
CA LEU A 38 -4.27 -9.69 -3.42
C LEU A 38 -3.96 -10.67 -2.29
N TRP A 39 -2.69 -10.67 -1.85
CA TRP A 39 -2.12 -11.49 -0.78
C TRP A 39 -2.15 -13.01 -1.02
N PHE A 40 -3.19 -13.56 -1.63
CA PHE A 40 -3.39 -15.00 -1.83
C PHE A 40 -3.16 -15.47 -3.28
N ALA A 41 -2.44 -14.68 -4.09
CA ALA A 41 -2.02 -15.08 -5.43
C ALA A 41 -1.04 -16.27 -5.41
N ASP A 42 -0.16 -16.31 -4.39
CA ASP A 42 0.68 -17.47 -4.13
C ASP A 42 -0.15 -18.66 -3.60
N ALA A 43 -0.20 -19.73 -4.38
CA ALA A 43 -0.99 -20.92 -4.06
C ALA A 43 -0.54 -21.63 -2.78
N ALA A 44 0.76 -21.61 -2.44
CA ALA A 44 1.27 -22.21 -1.21
C ALA A 44 0.86 -21.37 0.01
N ARG A 45 0.87 -20.04 -0.10
CA ARG A 45 0.39 -19.12 0.94
C ARG A 45 -1.11 -19.28 1.17
N LEU A 46 -1.90 -19.36 0.10
CA LEU A 46 -3.34 -19.64 0.19
C LEU A 46 -3.58 -20.98 0.89
N GLN A 47 -2.91 -22.05 0.47
CA GLN A 47 -3.07 -23.37 1.09
C GLN A 47 -2.67 -23.38 2.57
N GLN A 48 -1.60 -22.67 2.93
CA GLN A 48 -1.18 -22.53 4.31
C GLN A 48 -2.23 -21.81 5.16
N ALA A 49 -2.80 -20.71 4.66
CA ALA A 49 -3.83 -19.96 5.34
C ALA A 49 -5.13 -20.77 5.52
N GLN A 50 -5.54 -21.51 4.48
CA GLN A 50 -6.68 -22.42 4.54
C GLN A 50 -6.47 -23.52 5.60
N THR A 51 -5.27 -24.10 5.66
CA THR A 51 -4.92 -25.12 6.66
C THR A 51 -4.93 -24.54 8.08
N TYR A 52 -4.39 -23.34 8.27
CA TYR A 52 -4.39 -22.66 9.57
C TYR A 52 -5.82 -22.41 10.07
N LEU A 53 -6.70 -21.93 9.18
CA LEU A 53 -8.10 -21.62 9.51
C LEU A 53 -8.90 -22.84 9.98
N GLN A 54 -8.56 -24.05 9.55
CA GLN A 54 -9.22 -25.28 10.03
C GLN A 54 -9.05 -25.51 11.54
N THR A 55 -7.95 -25.02 12.11
CA THR A 55 -7.65 -25.14 13.55
C THR A 55 -7.83 -23.83 14.32
N HIS A 56 -7.98 -22.71 13.60
CA HIS A 56 -8.18 -21.37 14.15
C HIS A 56 -9.36 -20.68 13.45
N PRO A 57 -10.58 -21.22 13.57
CA PRO A 57 -11.72 -20.69 12.83
C PRO A 57 -12.04 -19.26 13.28
N ILE A 58 -12.32 -18.39 12.31
CA ILE A 58 -12.79 -17.02 12.57
C ILE A 58 -14.31 -16.94 12.57
N ASN A 59 -14.86 -16.06 13.40
CA ASN A 59 -16.28 -15.77 13.45
C ASN A 59 -16.51 -14.28 13.18
N PRO A 60 -16.82 -13.89 11.92
CA PRO A 60 -16.92 -12.50 11.52
C PRO A 60 -17.85 -11.67 12.42
N ALA A 61 -17.34 -10.57 12.97
CA ALA A 61 -18.06 -9.71 13.90
C ALA A 61 -17.46 -8.29 13.96
N GLY A 62 -18.14 -7.39 14.69
CA GLY A 62 -17.61 -6.06 14.97
C GLY A 62 -17.59 -5.12 13.76
N GLY A 63 -16.67 -4.15 13.79
CA GLY A 63 -16.54 -3.11 12.76
C GLY A 63 -16.02 -3.63 11.42
N ASP A 64 -15.18 -4.66 11.45
CA ASP A 64 -14.48 -5.22 10.26
C ASP A 64 -15.20 -6.45 9.70
N ILE A 65 -16.50 -6.60 10.00
CA ILE A 65 -17.26 -7.81 9.71
C ILE A 65 -17.24 -8.20 8.22
N GLN A 66 -17.18 -7.24 7.30
CA GLN A 66 -17.21 -7.54 5.86
C GLN A 66 -15.83 -7.99 5.36
N TYR A 67 -14.75 -7.39 5.87
CA TYR A 67 -13.40 -7.89 5.68
C TYR A 67 -13.22 -9.33 6.19
N GLU A 68 -13.67 -9.60 7.42
CA GLU A 68 -13.59 -10.95 8.02
C GLU A 68 -14.46 -11.97 7.27
N ARG A 69 -15.62 -11.53 6.74
CA ARG A 69 -16.46 -12.35 5.86
C ARG A 69 -15.74 -12.69 4.56
N ALA A 70 -15.14 -11.73 3.88
CA ALA A 70 -14.38 -12.00 2.66
C ALA A 70 -13.20 -12.95 2.94
N LEU A 71 -12.48 -12.75 4.05
CA LEU A 71 -11.40 -13.65 4.48
C LEU A 71 -11.90 -15.08 4.70
N ARG A 72 -13.01 -15.25 5.43
CA ARG A 72 -13.60 -16.58 5.64
C ARG A 72 -14.16 -17.16 4.34
N GLY A 73 -14.71 -16.32 3.48
CA GLY A 73 -15.20 -16.69 2.16
C GLY A 73 -14.10 -17.34 1.31
N VAL A 74 -12.95 -16.67 1.15
CA VAL A 74 -11.84 -17.18 0.34
C VAL A 74 -11.11 -18.37 0.99
N LEU A 75 -10.96 -18.38 2.33
CA LEU A 75 -10.19 -19.41 3.02
C LEU A 75 -10.99 -20.66 3.40
N ALA A 76 -12.31 -20.55 3.61
CA ALA A 76 -13.17 -21.67 3.95
C ALA A 76 -14.18 -22.03 2.85
N ASN A 77 -14.12 -21.35 1.70
CA ASN A 77 -15.09 -21.46 0.62
C ASN A 77 -16.54 -21.20 1.10
N ASN A 78 -16.70 -20.23 2.02
CA ASN A 78 -18.01 -19.84 2.53
C ASN A 78 -18.67 -18.83 1.58
N VAL A 79 -19.42 -19.35 0.62
CA VAL A 79 -20.09 -18.56 -0.42
C VAL A 79 -21.00 -17.48 0.17
N GLY A 80 -21.73 -17.77 1.25
CA GLY A 80 -22.66 -16.81 1.86
C GLY A 80 -21.97 -15.61 2.52
N ASP A 81 -20.74 -15.78 3.02
CA ASP A 81 -19.96 -14.65 3.52
C ASP A 81 -19.44 -13.79 2.37
N CYS A 82 -18.97 -14.41 1.28
CA CYS A 82 -18.53 -13.66 0.12
C CYS A 82 -19.68 -12.95 -0.59
N ASP A 83 -20.88 -13.52 -0.63
CA ASP A 83 -22.09 -12.83 -1.10
C ASP A 83 -22.35 -11.56 -0.27
N ALA A 84 -22.35 -11.69 1.05
CA ALA A 84 -22.63 -10.56 1.93
C ALA A 84 -21.55 -9.45 1.86
N ALA A 85 -20.29 -9.82 1.70
CA ALA A 85 -19.20 -8.87 1.52
C ALA A 85 -19.27 -8.17 0.15
N ALA A 86 -19.54 -8.92 -0.93
CA ALA A 86 -19.72 -8.38 -2.27
C ALA A 86 -20.91 -7.41 -2.34
N ASP A 87 -22.06 -7.76 -1.75
CA ASP A 87 -23.22 -6.86 -1.65
C ASP A 87 -22.87 -5.55 -0.92
N TYR A 88 -22.10 -5.63 0.16
CA TYR A 88 -21.62 -4.46 0.88
C TYR A 88 -20.73 -3.57 0.00
N LEU A 89 -19.76 -4.15 -0.71
CA LEU A 89 -18.89 -3.43 -1.63
C LEU A 89 -19.69 -2.73 -2.74
N VAL A 90 -20.64 -3.43 -3.37
CA VAL A 90 -21.47 -2.89 -4.46
C VAL A 90 -22.29 -1.69 -3.97
N GLY A 91 -22.82 -1.76 -2.75
CA GLY A 91 -23.60 -0.70 -2.11
C GLY A 91 -22.80 0.48 -1.57
N TRP A 92 -21.47 0.33 -1.40
CA TRP A 92 -20.65 1.34 -0.75
C TRP A 92 -20.40 2.58 -1.64
N LEU A 93 -20.64 3.76 -1.08
CA LEU A 93 -20.42 5.06 -1.72
C LEU A 93 -19.64 5.97 -0.77
N VAL A 94 -18.57 6.60 -1.27
CA VAL A 94 -17.69 7.43 -0.43
C VAL A 94 -18.42 8.65 0.11
N GLU A 95 -19.39 9.17 -0.64
CA GLU A 95 -20.21 10.33 -0.28
C GLU A 95 -21.04 10.10 1.00
N ASN A 96 -21.28 8.84 1.36
CA ASN A 96 -22.04 8.48 2.56
C ASN A 96 -21.16 8.34 3.81
N ASN A 97 -19.84 8.52 3.70
CA ASN A 97 -18.87 8.12 4.72
C ASN A 97 -18.10 9.30 5.35
N GLY A 98 -18.74 10.47 5.48
CA GLY A 98 -18.14 11.63 6.13
C GLY A 98 -17.04 12.27 5.28
N ASN A 99 -15.82 12.38 5.82
CA ASN A 99 -14.70 12.96 5.08
C ASN A 99 -14.23 11.98 3.99
N ARG A 100 -14.33 12.38 2.71
CA ARG A 100 -13.95 11.56 1.56
C ARG A 100 -12.51 11.03 1.65
N ARG A 101 -11.54 11.87 2.05
CA ARG A 101 -10.13 11.50 2.14
C ARG A 101 -9.93 10.43 3.20
N ASP A 102 -10.56 10.58 4.36
CA ASP A 102 -10.52 9.56 5.43
C ASP A 102 -11.23 8.28 5.03
N ALA A 103 -12.43 8.37 4.42
CA ALA A 103 -13.21 7.22 4.01
C ALA A 103 -12.43 6.34 3.02
N LEU A 104 -11.85 6.94 1.97
CA LEU A 104 -11.03 6.19 1.00
C LEU A 104 -9.78 5.62 1.66
N ARG A 105 -9.05 6.43 2.43
CA ARG A 105 -7.81 5.98 3.10
C ARG A 105 -8.06 4.87 4.12
N GLN A 106 -9.14 4.90 4.89
CA GLN A 106 -9.36 3.95 5.97
C GLN A 106 -10.04 2.67 5.47
N GLN A 107 -11.07 2.80 4.63
CA GLN A 107 -11.89 1.66 4.19
C GLN A 107 -11.44 1.08 2.84
N GLY A 108 -10.57 1.77 2.11
CA GLY A 108 -10.15 1.37 0.77
C GLY A 108 -9.53 -0.02 0.71
N GLU A 109 -8.67 -0.38 1.67
CA GLU A 109 -8.06 -1.72 1.70
C GLU A 109 -9.12 -2.82 1.86
N GLU A 110 -10.03 -2.68 2.82
CA GLU A 110 -11.12 -3.65 3.01
C GLU A 110 -11.93 -3.83 1.73
N LEU A 111 -12.38 -2.73 1.13
CA LEU A 111 -13.25 -2.77 -0.04
C LEU A 111 -12.57 -3.37 -1.27
N LEU A 112 -11.30 -3.02 -1.50
CA LEU A 112 -10.52 -3.51 -2.64
C LEU A 112 -10.10 -4.98 -2.45
N VAL A 113 -9.88 -5.41 -1.21
CA VAL A 113 -9.68 -6.82 -0.90
C VAL A 113 -10.97 -7.63 -1.07
N ILE A 114 -12.13 -7.09 -0.70
CA ILE A 114 -13.44 -7.74 -0.96
C ILE A 114 -13.65 -7.92 -2.47
N TYR A 115 -13.34 -6.89 -3.28
CA TYR A 115 -13.42 -6.98 -4.74
C TYR A 115 -12.62 -8.18 -5.26
N ASP A 116 -11.42 -8.39 -4.71
CA ASP A 116 -10.52 -9.45 -5.13
C ASP A 116 -10.95 -10.84 -4.65
N TRP A 117 -11.15 -10.98 -3.34
CA TRP A 117 -11.36 -12.28 -2.70
C TRP A 117 -12.72 -12.88 -2.98
N CYS A 118 -13.73 -12.03 -3.25
CA CYS A 118 -15.09 -12.43 -3.57
C CYS A 118 -15.49 -12.05 -5.00
N HIS A 119 -14.51 -11.91 -5.90
CA HIS A 119 -14.71 -11.48 -7.29
C HIS A 119 -15.70 -12.37 -8.05
N ASP A 120 -15.69 -13.68 -7.78
CA ASP A 120 -16.58 -14.66 -8.41
C ASP A 120 -18.06 -14.51 -8.02
N ARG A 121 -18.34 -13.68 -7.01
CA ARG A 121 -19.69 -13.34 -6.57
C ARG A 121 -20.25 -12.11 -7.29
N LEU A 122 -19.39 -11.29 -7.89
CA LEU A 122 -19.78 -10.10 -8.62
C LEU A 122 -20.25 -10.45 -10.04
N SER A 123 -21.39 -9.89 -10.45
CA SER A 123 -21.81 -9.94 -11.84
C SER A 123 -20.98 -9.00 -12.72
N ALA A 124 -20.99 -9.23 -14.03
CA ALA A 124 -20.32 -8.34 -14.99
C ALA A 124 -20.83 -6.88 -14.92
N GLY A 125 -22.11 -6.68 -14.59
CA GLY A 125 -22.68 -5.34 -14.41
C GLY A 125 -22.19 -4.63 -13.14
N GLU A 126 -22.01 -5.39 -12.05
CA GLU A 126 -21.43 -4.87 -10.81
C GLU A 126 -19.96 -4.56 -10.97
N ILE A 127 -19.19 -5.44 -11.62
CA ILE A 127 -17.79 -5.21 -11.99
C ILE A 127 -17.66 -3.90 -12.78
N SER A 128 -18.46 -3.73 -13.85
CA SER A 128 -18.43 -2.50 -14.65
C SER A 128 -18.77 -1.25 -13.83
N THR A 129 -19.70 -1.36 -12.89
CA THR A 129 -20.10 -0.26 -12.00
C THR A 129 -18.97 0.12 -11.04
N LEU A 130 -18.37 -0.89 -10.41
CA LEU A 130 -17.25 -0.72 -9.49
C LEU A 130 -16.03 -0.16 -10.20
N VAL A 131 -15.73 -0.62 -11.43
CA VAL A 131 -14.61 -0.09 -12.21
C VAL A 131 -14.73 1.40 -12.46
N VAL A 132 -15.89 1.86 -12.94
CA VAL A 132 -16.14 3.28 -13.18
C VAL A 132 -16.05 4.08 -11.88
N ARG A 133 -16.64 3.57 -10.80
CA ARG A 133 -16.69 4.24 -9.50
C ARG A 133 -15.30 4.40 -8.88
N TRP A 134 -14.54 3.32 -8.79
CA TRP A 134 -13.20 3.34 -8.18
C TRP A 134 -12.20 4.11 -9.03
N ASN A 135 -12.29 4.05 -10.37
CA ASN A 135 -11.50 4.93 -11.23
C ASN A 135 -11.76 6.42 -10.91
N SER A 136 -13.03 6.81 -10.72
CA SER A 136 -13.37 8.18 -10.35
C SER A 136 -12.86 8.57 -8.96
N TYR A 137 -12.83 7.64 -8.00
CA TYR A 137 -12.24 7.88 -6.69
C TYR A 137 -10.73 8.12 -6.80
N MET A 138 -10.01 7.25 -7.52
CA MET A 138 -8.57 7.41 -7.76
C MET A 138 -8.25 8.71 -8.49
N ASP A 139 -9.03 9.07 -9.52
CA ASP A 139 -8.85 10.33 -10.24
C ASP A 139 -8.97 11.54 -9.32
N THR A 140 -9.88 11.47 -8.34
CA THR A 140 -10.03 12.54 -7.35
C THR A 140 -8.82 12.61 -6.42
N GLU A 141 -8.29 11.47 -5.97
CA GLU A 141 -7.12 11.43 -5.10
C GLU A 141 -5.83 11.84 -5.82
N ILE A 142 -5.68 11.50 -7.09
CA ILE A 142 -4.54 11.90 -7.92
C ILE A 142 -4.58 13.40 -8.23
N ALA A 143 -5.77 13.96 -8.49
CA ALA A 143 -5.93 15.39 -8.79
C ALA A 143 -5.90 16.31 -7.55
N ASP A 144 -5.95 15.74 -6.34
CA ASP A 144 -5.93 16.48 -5.08
C ASP A 144 -4.56 17.18 -4.87
N ASP A 145 -4.54 18.36 -4.26
CA ASP A 145 -3.28 19.04 -3.92
C ASP A 145 -2.66 18.52 -2.61
N PHE A 146 -3.48 17.90 -1.77
CA PHE A 146 -3.08 17.27 -0.52
C PHE A 146 -2.70 15.80 -0.73
N ALA A 147 -1.76 15.27 0.09
CA ALA A 147 -1.37 13.85 0.11
C ALA A 147 -0.79 13.30 -1.21
N ASN A 148 -0.22 14.20 -2.02
CA ASN A 148 0.53 13.91 -3.25
C ASN A 148 1.99 14.36 -3.07
N GLN A 149 2.69 14.72 -4.14
CA GLN A 149 4.08 15.16 -4.08
C GLN A 149 4.32 16.19 -2.96
N ASN A 150 5.42 16.04 -2.21
CA ASN A 150 5.80 16.79 -1.01
C ASN A 150 4.98 16.44 0.25
N SER A 151 4.15 15.40 0.22
CA SER A 151 3.42 14.87 1.38
C SER A 151 3.84 13.44 1.74
N GLU A 152 5.02 12.99 1.32
CA GLU A 152 5.51 11.61 1.46
C GLU A 152 5.60 11.14 2.92
N ALA A 153 5.74 12.10 3.83
CA ALA A 153 5.72 11.92 5.26
C ALA A 153 4.33 11.55 5.83
N ASN A 154 3.26 11.84 5.11
CA ASN A 154 1.90 11.83 5.64
C ASN A 154 1.17 10.49 5.37
N ASN A 155 0.38 10.03 6.34
CA ASN A 155 -0.39 8.79 6.28
C ASN A 155 -1.35 8.69 5.08
N TYR A 156 -1.88 9.81 4.58
CA TYR A 156 -2.71 9.80 3.38
C TYR A 156 -1.88 9.52 2.13
N PHE A 157 -0.62 9.94 2.07
CA PHE A 157 0.26 9.58 0.95
C PHE A 157 0.44 8.06 0.86
N SER A 158 0.80 7.42 1.97
CA SER A 158 0.97 5.96 2.03
C SER A 158 -0.35 5.23 1.78
N GLY A 159 -1.48 5.76 2.30
CA GLY A 159 -2.80 5.16 2.09
C GLY A 159 -3.27 5.23 0.65
N ARG A 160 -2.99 6.33 -0.05
CA ARG A 160 -3.27 6.49 -1.48
C ARG A 160 -2.40 5.59 -2.33
N MET A 161 -1.10 5.53 -2.06
CA MET A 161 -0.19 4.58 -2.72
C MET A 161 -0.69 3.15 -2.59
N ARG A 162 -1.10 2.75 -1.38
CA ARG A 162 -1.72 1.42 -1.15
C ARG A 162 -2.96 1.25 -2.02
N ASN A 163 -3.93 2.15 -1.91
CA ASN A 163 -5.22 1.99 -2.59
C ASN A 163 -5.09 1.99 -4.11
N GLU A 164 -4.25 2.86 -4.68
CA GLU A 164 -3.95 2.90 -6.12
C GLU A 164 -3.36 1.57 -6.58
N LEU A 165 -2.39 1.02 -5.84
CA LEU A 165 -1.77 -0.26 -6.19
C LEU A 165 -2.74 -1.44 -6.02
N LEU A 166 -3.49 -1.49 -4.92
CA LEU A 166 -4.52 -2.51 -4.70
C LEU A 166 -5.53 -2.50 -5.84
N TRP A 167 -6.01 -1.31 -6.22
CA TRP A 167 -7.00 -1.16 -7.27
C TRP A 167 -6.46 -1.55 -8.64
N GLY A 168 -5.26 -1.10 -8.98
CA GLY A 168 -4.60 -1.49 -10.23
C GLY A 168 -4.35 -3.00 -10.32
N ILE A 169 -3.91 -3.65 -9.24
CA ILE A 169 -3.72 -5.10 -9.22
C ILE A 169 -5.04 -5.85 -9.33
N THR A 170 -6.01 -5.53 -8.47
CA THR A 170 -7.23 -6.33 -8.39
C THR A 170 -8.12 -6.15 -9.62
N SER A 171 -8.11 -4.99 -10.26
CA SER A 171 -8.95 -4.73 -11.45
C SER A 171 -8.24 -4.98 -12.79
N PHE A 172 -7.03 -5.57 -12.79
CA PHE A 172 -6.13 -5.54 -13.95
C PHE A 172 -6.72 -5.97 -15.30
N HIS A 173 -7.54 -7.02 -15.31
CA HIS A 173 -8.12 -7.55 -16.55
C HIS A 173 -9.51 -6.99 -16.85
N GLU A 174 -10.14 -6.34 -15.87
CA GLU A 174 -11.47 -5.77 -15.94
C GLU A 174 -11.45 -4.26 -16.22
N ASN A 175 -10.34 -3.59 -15.89
CA ASN A 175 -10.18 -2.15 -15.92
C ASN A 175 -9.09 -1.73 -16.91
N PRO A 176 -9.43 -1.03 -18.01
CA PRO A 176 -8.45 -0.57 -18.99
C PRO A 176 -7.44 0.45 -18.45
N ARG A 177 -7.68 1.02 -17.26
CA ARG A 177 -6.79 1.96 -16.57
C ARG A 177 -5.98 1.33 -15.44
N ALA A 178 -6.08 0.02 -15.22
CA ALA A 178 -5.39 -0.63 -14.11
C ALA A 178 -3.88 -0.38 -14.10
N GLN A 179 -3.23 -0.46 -15.27
CA GLN A 179 -1.80 -0.17 -15.40
C GLN A 179 -1.46 1.28 -15.01
N GLU A 180 -2.34 2.25 -15.32
CA GLU A 180 -2.15 3.65 -14.96
C GLU A 180 -2.04 3.82 -13.43
N PHE A 181 -2.87 3.13 -12.66
CA PHE A 181 -2.82 3.20 -11.19
C PHE A 181 -1.62 2.44 -10.60
N ILE A 182 -1.20 1.34 -11.23
CA ILE A 182 0.05 0.64 -10.88
C ILE A 182 1.25 1.58 -11.08
N ASP A 183 1.35 2.21 -12.25
CA ASP A 183 2.44 3.14 -12.59
C ASP A 183 2.44 4.33 -11.62
N HIS A 184 1.26 4.85 -11.30
CA HIS A 184 1.15 5.95 -10.34
C HIS A 184 1.62 5.55 -8.94
N ALA A 185 1.26 4.36 -8.46
CA ALA A 185 1.69 3.90 -7.15
C ALA A 185 3.19 3.54 -7.10
N LEU A 186 3.69 2.79 -8.07
CA LEU A 186 5.04 2.20 -8.03
C LEU A 186 6.12 3.11 -8.62
N ASP A 187 5.84 3.82 -9.71
CA ASP A 187 6.85 4.62 -10.40
C ASP A 187 6.81 6.09 -9.94
N ILE A 188 5.60 6.66 -9.82
CA ILE A 188 5.43 8.05 -9.42
C ILE A 188 5.57 8.18 -7.89
N ARG A 189 4.65 7.58 -7.12
CA ARG A 189 4.66 7.72 -5.65
C ARG A 189 5.88 7.06 -5.03
N LEU A 190 6.09 5.76 -5.23
CA LEU A 190 7.22 5.05 -4.60
C LEU A 190 8.56 5.39 -5.28
N GLY A 191 8.65 5.22 -6.59
CA GLY A 191 9.90 5.32 -7.34
C GLY A 191 10.46 6.74 -7.48
N THR A 192 9.61 7.76 -7.48
CA THR A 192 10.03 9.16 -7.70
C THR A 192 9.84 10.02 -6.45
N TRP A 193 8.60 10.19 -5.99
CA TRP A 193 8.26 11.11 -4.91
C TRP A 193 8.83 10.65 -3.56
N PHE A 194 8.48 9.43 -3.15
CA PHE A 194 8.95 8.83 -1.91
C PHE A 194 10.46 8.65 -1.91
N GLN A 195 11.06 8.24 -3.04
CA GLN A 195 12.50 8.13 -3.15
C GLN A 195 13.21 9.48 -3.00
N SER A 196 12.68 10.55 -3.59
CA SER A 196 13.22 11.91 -3.38
C SER A 196 13.15 12.32 -1.92
N TRP A 197 11.98 12.16 -1.30
CA TRP A 197 11.79 12.46 0.12
C TRP A 197 12.71 11.62 1.01
N TYR A 198 12.88 10.33 0.72
CA TYR A 198 13.80 9.45 1.45
C TYR A 198 15.24 9.96 1.39
N GLN A 199 15.72 10.37 0.21
CA GLN A 199 17.10 10.86 0.05
C GLN A 199 17.36 12.16 0.82
N ASP A 200 16.35 13.01 0.95
CA ASP A 200 16.48 14.35 1.56
C ASP A 200 16.15 14.37 3.06
N PHE A 201 15.14 13.62 3.49
CA PHE A 201 14.58 13.69 4.85
C PHE A 201 14.32 12.32 5.48
N GLY A 202 13.83 11.34 4.73
CA GLY A 202 13.36 10.06 5.26
C GLY A 202 14.43 9.02 5.63
N ARG A 203 15.72 9.36 5.55
CA ARG A 203 16.82 8.42 5.86
C ARG A 203 16.75 7.93 7.30
N GLY A 204 17.14 6.68 7.51
CA GLY A 204 17.12 6.03 8.83
C GLY A 204 15.75 5.43 9.17
N GLY A 205 14.76 5.51 8.28
CA GLY A 205 13.48 4.84 8.44
C GLY A 205 12.62 5.39 9.59
N VAL A 206 12.87 6.63 10.00
CA VAL A 206 12.12 7.27 11.07
C VAL A 206 10.69 7.52 10.60
N PHE A 207 9.72 7.18 11.45
CA PHE A 207 8.31 7.35 11.16
C PHE A 207 7.95 8.83 11.03
N PRO A 208 7.53 9.29 9.84
CA PRO A 208 7.41 10.72 9.58
C PRO A 208 6.26 11.43 10.31
N GLU A 209 5.28 10.68 10.82
CA GLU A 209 4.18 11.16 11.67
C GLU A 209 4.15 10.43 13.02
N GLY A 210 5.33 10.20 13.60
CA GLY A 210 5.45 9.58 14.91
C GLY A 210 5.02 8.11 14.94
N GLY A 211 4.89 7.57 16.15
CA GLY A 211 4.51 6.16 16.31
C GLY A 211 3.00 5.92 16.17
N ASP A 212 2.17 6.96 16.16
CA ASP A 212 0.72 6.82 16.00
C ASP A 212 0.32 6.64 14.52
N TYR A 213 0.58 7.65 13.68
CA TYR A 213 0.26 7.58 12.25
C TYR A 213 1.43 7.12 11.39
N GLY A 214 2.68 7.41 11.77
CA GLY A 214 3.81 7.06 10.93
C GLY A 214 4.04 5.55 10.76
N VAL A 215 3.55 4.70 11.68
CA VAL A 215 3.59 3.23 11.52
C VAL A 215 2.76 2.72 10.36
N VAL A 216 1.77 3.50 9.88
CA VAL A 216 0.98 3.09 8.70
C VAL A 216 1.80 3.11 7.42
N SER A 217 2.92 3.83 7.39
CA SER A 217 3.90 3.74 6.30
C SER A 217 4.54 2.35 6.19
N LEU A 218 4.42 1.50 7.22
CA LEU A 218 4.82 0.09 7.21
C LEU A 218 3.65 -0.87 7.03
N SER A 219 2.48 -0.59 7.64
CA SER A 219 1.34 -1.51 7.56
C SER A 219 0.58 -1.41 6.23
N TYR A 220 0.33 -0.20 5.71
CA TYR A 220 -0.40 -0.02 4.45
C TYR A 220 0.26 -0.72 3.25
N PRO A 221 1.59 -0.72 3.09
CA PRO A 221 2.21 -1.42 1.97
C PRO A 221 2.11 -2.95 2.03
N LEU A 222 1.77 -3.57 3.15
CA LEU A 222 1.88 -5.04 3.33
C LEU A 222 1.15 -5.82 2.24
N ILE A 223 -0.17 -5.65 2.13
CA ILE A 223 -0.98 -6.38 1.14
C ILE A 223 -0.52 -6.08 -0.29
N PRO A 224 -0.48 -4.82 -0.74
CA PRO A 224 -0.16 -4.55 -2.15
C PRO A 224 1.29 -4.87 -2.52
N PHE A 225 2.28 -4.69 -1.64
CA PHE A 225 3.69 -4.93 -1.98
C PHE A 225 4.02 -6.41 -2.02
N VAL A 226 3.45 -7.20 -1.09
CA VAL A 226 3.56 -8.66 -1.18
C VAL A 226 2.89 -9.17 -2.45
N SER A 227 1.70 -8.65 -2.78
CA SER A 227 1.01 -9.00 -4.03
C SER A 227 1.82 -8.61 -5.26
N ALA A 228 2.42 -7.42 -5.28
CA ALA A 228 3.31 -6.99 -6.35
C ALA A 228 4.53 -7.93 -6.50
N GLY A 229 5.09 -8.39 -5.38
CA GLY A 229 6.16 -9.38 -5.33
C GLY A 229 5.76 -10.72 -5.97
N ASP A 230 4.55 -11.19 -5.70
CA ASP A 230 3.99 -12.41 -6.32
C ASP A 230 3.90 -12.28 -7.85
N PHE A 231 3.85 -11.06 -8.38
CA PHE A 231 3.80 -10.74 -9.82
C PHE A 231 5.12 -10.21 -10.41
N GLY A 232 6.22 -10.34 -9.67
CA GLY A 232 7.57 -10.08 -10.17
C GLY A 232 8.14 -8.70 -9.84
N TYR A 233 7.50 -7.91 -8.98
CA TYR A 233 8.00 -6.61 -8.53
C TYR A 233 8.18 -6.54 -7.02
N ASP A 234 9.43 -6.62 -6.55
CA ASP A 234 9.76 -6.44 -5.14
C ASP A 234 9.79 -4.95 -4.79
N ALA A 235 8.64 -4.42 -4.36
CA ALA A 235 8.48 -3.02 -3.96
C ALA A 235 9.30 -2.65 -2.70
N PHE A 236 9.48 -3.60 -1.77
CA PHE A 236 10.29 -3.37 -0.56
C PHE A 236 11.77 -3.20 -0.88
N ALA A 237 12.27 -3.82 -1.96
CA ALA A 237 13.66 -3.67 -2.40
C ALA A 237 13.96 -2.34 -3.12
N GLN A 238 12.95 -1.56 -3.49
CA GLN A 238 13.16 -0.33 -4.27
C GLN A 238 13.72 0.83 -3.44
N THR A 239 13.63 0.74 -2.11
CA THR A 239 14.16 1.74 -1.19
C THR A 239 14.68 1.09 0.08
N PRO A 240 15.81 1.55 0.66
CA PRO A 240 16.27 1.06 1.96
C PRO A 240 15.33 1.40 3.12
N TYR A 241 14.42 2.37 2.94
CA TYR A 241 13.53 2.90 3.98
C TYR A 241 12.86 1.80 4.81
N PHE A 242 12.22 0.81 4.19
CA PHE A 242 11.45 -0.20 4.92
C PHE A 242 12.32 -1.06 5.84
N ARG A 243 13.55 -1.38 5.41
CA ARG A 243 14.52 -2.10 6.25
C ARG A 243 15.02 -1.21 7.37
N GLU A 244 15.34 0.04 7.07
CA GLU A 244 15.78 1.02 8.07
C GLU A 244 14.69 1.29 9.12
N ALA A 245 13.42 1.31 8.71
CA ALA A 245 12.29 1.54 9.60
C ALA A 245 12.07 0.40 10.60
N ILE A 246 12.37 -0.85 10.20
CA ILE A 246 12.41 -1.98 11.14
C ILE A 246 13.50 -1.77 12.19
N TYR A 247 14.68 -1.28 11.80
CA TYR A 247 15.74 -0.95 12.75
C TYR A 247 15.33 0.23 13.66
N ALA A 248 14.73 1.28 13.09
CA ALA A 248 14.22 2.41 13.87
C ALA A 248 13.18 1.96 14.90
N ALA A 249 12.25 1.08 14.52
CA ALA A 249 11.29 0.48 15.45
C ALA A 249 12.00 -0.32 16.54
N LEU A 250 12.94 -1.21 16.19
CA LEU A 250 13.65 -2.05 17.15
C LEU A 250 14.45 -1.23 18.16
N TYR A 251 15.24 -0.26 17.69
CA TYR A 251 16.04 0.62 18.56
C TYR A 251 15.19 1.66 19.31
N GLY A 252 14.02 2.00 18.77
CA GLY A 252 13.04 2.88 19.40
C GLY A 252 12.22 2.19 20.48
N THR A 253 12.24 0.86 20.53
CA THR A 253 11.44 0.04 21.45
C THR A 253 12.13 -0.08 22.81
N THR A 254 11.42 0.24 23.90
CA THR A 254 11.90 0.07 25.27
C THR A 254 11.73 -1.38 25.74
N PRO A 255 12.59 -1.87 26.66
CA PRO A 255 12.49 -3.25 27.18
C PRO A 255 11.17 -3.60 27.87
N GLY A 256 10.37 -2.60 28.24
CA GLY A 256 9.02 -2.75 28.76
C GLY A 256 8.21 -1.47 28.51
N PRO A 257 6.90 -1.47 28.82
CA PRO A 257 6.06 -0.28 28.69
C PRO A 257 6.65 0.88 29.50
N THR A 258 6.94 1.99 28.84
CA THR A 258 7.42 3.21 29.48
C THR A 258 6.24 4.16 29.68
N THR A 259 6.22 4.89 30.80
CA THR A 259 5.23 5.94 31.09
C THR A 259 5.92 7.30 31.22
N LEU A 260 5.35 8.36 30.67
CA LEU A 260 5.70 9.73 30.99
C LEU A 260 4.78 10.17 32.13
N ASN A 261 5.30 10.99 33.05
CA ASN A 261 4.79 11.19 34.42
C ASN A 261 3.39 11.87 34.52
N THR A 262 2.62 11.94 33.42
CA THR A 262 1.29 12.58 33.34
C THR A 262 0.30 11.92 32.34
N GLY A 263 0.67 10.85 31.63
CA GLY A 263 -0.16 10.23 30.59
C GLY A 263 -0.86 8.92 30.97
N PHE A 264 -1.99 8.65 30.31
CA PHE A 264 -2.88 7.52 30.61
C PHE A 264 -2.53 6.19 29.92
N SER A 265 -1.51 6.15 29.05
CA SER A 265 -1.08 4.91 28.40
C SER A 265 0.45 4.84 28.37
N GLY A 266 0.99 3.82 29.01
CA GLY A 266 2.37 3.41 28.76
C GLY A 266 2.45 2.74 27.39
N GLY A 267 3.57 2.92 26.71
CA GLY A 267 3.83 2.40 25.37
C GLY A 267 5.24 1.86 25.25
N TYR A 268 5.51 1.13 24.18
CA TYR A 268 6.81 0.51 23.95
C TYR A 268 7.76 1.40 23.15
N LEU A 269 7.33 2.53 22.58
CA LEU A 269 8.20 3.41 21.79
C LEU A 269 8.56 4.71 22.55
N LEU A 270 9.86 5.01 22.65
CA LEU A 270 10.37 6.17 23.41
C LEU A 270 10.73 7.40 22.56
N PHE A 271 10.98 7.23 21.25
CA PHE A 271 11.50 8.29 20.39
C PHE A 271 10.50 8.71 19.30
N PRO A 272 9.45 9.47 19.64
CA PRO A 272 8.64 10.12 18.63
C PRO A 272 9.45 11.13 17.85
N PHE A 273 9.46 10.98 16.54
CA PHE A 273 9.72 12.07 15.63
C PHE A 273 8.38 12.58 15.11
N ASN A 274 8.11 13.88 15.24
CA ASN A 274 6.89 14.53 14.70
C ASN A 274 5.55 13.94 15.23
N ASP A 275 5.52 13.54 16.51
CA ASP A 275 4.34 12.97 17.18
C ASP A 275 3.68 14.04 18.06
N ASP A 276 2.49 14.51 17.66
CA ASP A 276 1.81 15.65 18.32
C ASP A 276 0.45 15.27 18.92
N GLU A 277 -0.11 14.07 18.68
CA GLU A 277 -1.50 13.82 19.10
C GLU A 277 -1.63 13.54 20.62
N ASN A 278 -0.59 13.01 21.27
CA ASN A 278 -0.64 12.67 22.72
C ASN A 278 0.61 13.05 23.53
N LEU A 279 1.68 13.51 22.88
CA LEU A 279 2.94 13.83 23.56
C LEU A 279 2.80 15.08 24.45
N HIS A 280 2.05 16.09 23.98
CA HIS A 280 1.75 17.31 24.74
C HIS A 280 0.90 17.04 25.99
N GLY A 281 0.19 15.91 26.04
CA GLY A 281 -0.58 15.43 27.20
C GLY A 281 0.20 14.51 28.13
N GLY A 282 1.51 14.31 27.90
CA GLY A 282 2.35 13.42 28.68
C GLY A 282 2.13 11.93 28.42
N GLY A 283 1.54 11.57 27.27
CA GLY A 283 1.36 10.18 26.83
C GLY A 283 2.67 9.54 26.36
N VAL A 284 2.76 8.22 26.47
CA VAL A 284 3.80 7.42 25.80
C VAL A 284 3.16 6.68 24.65
N ILE A 285 3.93 6.48 23.60
CA ILE A 285 3.37 6.10 22.31
C ILE A 285 3.16 4.60 22.29
N ASN A 286 1.89 4.23 22.23
CA ASN A 286 1.50 2.97 21.65
C ASN A 286 1.57 3.15 20.14
N ALA A 287 2.41 2.37 19.46
CA ALA A 287 2.15 2.10 18.06
C ALA A 287 0.75 1.50 17.97
N ARG A 288 -0.13 2.03 17.11
CA ARG A 288 -1.35 1.29 16.77
C ARG A 288 -0.89 -0.05 16.20
N SER A 289 -1.33 -1.13 16.86
CA SER A 289 -1.13 -2.50 16.40
C SER A 289 -2.00 -2.80 15.21
#